data_AF-A0A3B0SIT5-F1
#
_entry.id   AF-A0A3B0SIT5-F1
#
_cell.length_a   1.000
_cell.length_b   1.000
_cell.length_c   1.000
_cell.angle_alpha   90.00
_cell.angle_beta   90.00
_cell.angle_gamma   90.00
#
_symmetry.space_group_name_H-M   'P 1'
#
loop_
_entity.id
_entity.type
_entity.pdbx_description
1 polymer ?
#
loop_
_entity_poly.entity_id
_entity_poly.type
_entity_poly.pdbx_seq_one_letter_code
_entity_poly.pdbx_strand_id
1 'polypeptide(L)' 'MTSTLTCKTCGANSVIQIQLTLPDGGEVDFCSCHVCESRWYNRDGEVLDLDALVDVPKKA' A
#
# COMPACT_ATOMS: atom_id res chain seq x y z
N MET A 1 14.06 -5.29 -14.11
CA MET A 1 13.02 -4.40 -14.66
C MET A 1 12.52 -3.57 -13.49
N THR A 2 12.74 -2.26 -13.48
CA THR A 2 12.24 -1.37 -12.41
C THR A 2 10.78 -1.07 -12.71
N SER A 3 9.86 -1.81 -12.09
CA SER A 3 8.43 -1.57 -12.22
C SER A 3 8.09 -0.23 -11.57
N THR A 4 7.90 0.81 -12.38
CA THR A 4 7.47 2.13 -11.90
C THR A 4 6.00 2.05 -11.51
N LEU A 5 5.72 2.06 -10.20
CA LEU A 5 4.36 2.09 -9.70
C LEU A 5 3.73 3.46 -9.93
N THR A 6 2.46 3.47 -10.35
CA THR A 6 1.70 4.71 -10.60
C THR A 6 0.65 4.87 -9.52
N CYS A 7 0.58 6.07 -8.94
CA CYS A 7 -0.47 6.40 -7.98
C CYS A 7 -1.83 6.45 -8.68
N LYS A 8 -2.79 5.65 -8.22
CA LYS A 8 -4.16 5.64 -8.76
C LYS A 8 -4.97 6.91 -8.42
N THR A 9 -4.54 7.68 -7.42
CA THR A 9 -5.22 8.92 -7.00
C THR A 9 -4.85 10.11 -7.87
N CYS A 10 -3.56 10.35 -8.10
CA CYS A 10 -3.07 11.54 -8.83
C CYS A 10 -2.39 11.24 -10.17
N GLY A 11 -2.15 9.97 -10.50
CA GLY A 11 -1.49 9.55 -11.74
C GLY A 11 0.03 9.70 -11.74
N ALA A 12 0.66 10.14 -10.65
CA ALA A 12 2.11 10.32 -10.59
C ALA A 12 2.86 8.97 -10.47
N ASN A 13 4.04 8.87 -11.09
CA ASN A 13 4.96 7.73 -10.99
C ASN A 13 5.96 7.85 -9.83
N SER A 14 5.71 8.78 -8.89
CA SER A 14 6.55 8.99 -7.71
C SER A 14 5.92 8.27 -6.52
N VAL A 15 6.19 6.96 -6.44
CA VAL A 15 5.66 6.05 -5.43
C VAL A 15 6.82 5.28 -4.80
N ILE A 16 6.89 5.29 -3.46
CA ILE A 16 7.73 4.36 -2.70
C ILE A 16 6.95 3.08 -2.52
N GLN A 17 7.62 1.93 -2.69
CA GLN A 17 7.12 0.62 -2.32
C GLN A 17 8.08 0.00 -1.28
N ILE A 18 7.54 -0.53 -0.19
CA ILE A 18 8.26 -1.22 0.87
C ILE A 18 7.61 -2.58 1.09
N GLN A 19 8.35 -3.65 0.82
CA GLN A 19 7.89 -5.00 1.10
C GLN A 19 8.05 -5.31 2.60
N LEU A 20 6.97 -5.80 3.22
CA LEU A 20 6.88 -6.15 4.63
C LEU A 20 6.43 -7.60 4.75
N THR A 21 7.01 -8.33 5.70
CA THR A 21 6.54 -9.67 6.09
C THR A 21 5.77 -9.54 7.40
N LEU A 22 4.51 -9.98 7.38
CA LEU A 22 3.64 -9.98 8.54
C LEU A 22 3.97 -11.17 9.47
N PRO A 23 3.58 -11.10 10.76
CA PRO A 23 3.86 -12.17 11.73
C PRO A 23 3.21 -13.53 11.38
N ASP A 24 2.13 -13.53 10.60
CA ASP A 24 1.46 -14.71 10.08
C ASP A 24 2.16 -15.33 8.85
N GLY A 25 3.27 -14.73 8.41
CA GLY A 25 4.04 -15.12 7.23
C GLY A 25 3.53 -14.50 5.93
N GLY A 26 2.45 -13.69 5.96
CA GLY A 26 1.94 -13.01 4.78
C GLY A 26 2.87 -11.89 4.31
N GLU A 27 3.10 -11.78 3.00
CA GLU A 27 3.85 -10.67 2.42
C GLU A 27 2.89 -9.54 2.00
N VAL A 28 3.28 -8.31 2.27
CA VAL A 28 2.52 -7.11 1.91
C VAL A 28 3.46 -5.99 1.49
N ASP A 29 3.13 -5.34 0.38
CA ASP A 29 3.82 -4.15 -0.10
C ASP A 29 3.11 -2.90 0.39
N PHE A 30 3.76 -2.13 1.24
CA PHE A 30 3.30 -0.78 1.56
C PHE A 30 3.72 0.19 0.46
N CYS A 31 2.75 0.88 -0.14
CA CYS A 31 2.98 1.87 -1.17
C CYS A 31 2.55 3.26 -0.70
N SER A 32 3.38 4.28 -0.99
CA SER A 32 3.05 5.68 -0.69
C SER A 32 3.45 6.59 -1.85
N CYS A 33 2.53 7.43 -2.30
CA CYS A 33 2.82 8.48 -3.27
C CYS A 33 3.47 9.68 -2.58
N HIS A 34 4.53 10.23 -3.17
CA HIS A 34 5.17 11.45 -2.67
C HIS A 34 4.47 12.75 -3.10
N VAL A 35 3.61 12.68 -4.12
CA VAL A 35 2.98 13.87 -4.70
C VAL A 35 1.69 14.24 -3.98
N CYS A 36 0.80 13.27 -3.81
CA CYS A 36 -0.50 13.48 -3.16
C CYS A 36 -0.60 12.82 -1.79
N GLU A 37 0.49 12.22 -1.31
CA GLU A 37 0.57 11.55 0.00
C GLU A 37 -0.41 10.39 0.22
N SER A 38 -1.07 9.92 -0.86
CA SER A 38 -1.92 8.73 -0.82
C SER A 38 -1.10 7.49 -0.48
N ARG A 39 -1.68 6.61 0.34
CA ARG A 39 -1.06 5.39 0.85
C ARG A 39 -1.99 4.21 0.61
N TRP A 40 -1.43 3.07 0.24
CA TRP A 40 -2.18 1.83 0.01
C TRP A 40 -1.27 0.64 0.24
N TYR A 41 -1.85 -0.54 0.42
CA TYR A 41 -1.11 -1.78 0.53
C TYR A 41 -1.40 -2.65 -0.68
N ASN A 42 -0.43 -3.46 -1.11
CA ASN A 42 -0.68 -4.55 -2.04
C ASN A 42 -0.35 -5.88 -1.37
N ARG A 43 -1.17 -6.90 -1.59
CA ARG A 43 -0.87 -8.29 -1.24
C ARG A 43 -1.08 -9.12 -2.49
N ASP A 44 -0.07 -9.86 -2.92
CA ASP A 44 -0.12 -10.69 -4.15
C ASP A 44 -0.60 -9.92 -5.40
N GLY A 45 -0.31 -8.62 -5.48
CA GLY A 45 -0.74 -7.75 -6.58
C GLY A 45 -2.16 -7.19 -6.47
N GLU A 46 -2.93 -7.55 -5.44
CA GLU A 46 -4.21 -6.92 -5.13
C GLU A 46 -4.03 -5.73 -4.21
N VAL A 47 -4.64 -4.59 -4.54
CA VAL A 47 -4.65 -3.41 -3.68
C VAL A 47 -5.58 -3.69 -2.50
N LEU A 48 -5.01 -3.82 -1.31
CA LEU A 48 -5.74 -3.90 -0.07
C LEU A 48 -6.04 -2.48 0.42
N ASP A 49 -7.31 -2.24 0.71
CA ASP A 49 -7.72 -1.02 1.39
C ASP A 49 -7.15 -1.00 2.80
N LEU A 50 -6.75 0.18 3.29
CA LEU A 50 -6.17 0.33 4.62
C LEU A 50 -7.14 -0.20 5.70
N ASP A 51 -8.43 0.04 5.47
CA ASP A 51 -9.54 -0.42 6.31
C ASP A 51 -9.67 -1.95 6.35
N ALA A 52 -9.12 -2.67 5.37
CA ALA A 52 -9.12 -4.14 5.35
C ALA A 52 -7.94 -4.74 6.12
N LEU A 53 -6.84 -4.00 6.31
CA LEU A 53 -5.67 -4.43 7.07
C LEU A 53 -5.71 -4.00 8.54
N VAL A 54 -6.49 -2.96 8.82
CA VAL A 54 -6.62 -2.37 10.13
C VAL A 54 -7.93 -2.85 10.74
N ASP A 55 -7.89 -3.99 11.44
CA ASP A 55 -8.93 -4.39 12.41
C ASP A 55 -8.83 -3.47 13.65
N VAL A 56 -8.86 -2.15 13.43
CA VAL A 56 -8.94 -1.18 14.53
C VAL A 56 -10.40 -1.10 14.91
N PRO A 57 -10.77 -1.45 16.15
CA PRO A 57 -12.07 -1.12 16.65
C PRO A 57 -12.18 0.41 16.59
N LYS A 58 -13.07 0.89 15.72
CA LYS A 58 -13.50 2.29 15.73
C LYS A 58 -14.00 2.57 17.16
N LYS A 59 -13.15 3.19 17.99
CA LYS A 59 -13.60 3.75 19.27
C LYS A 59 -14.53 4.90 18.93
N ALA A 60 -15.83 4.66 19.14
CA ALA A 60 -16.86 5.68 19.23
C ALA A 60 -16.63 6.60 20.44
#